data_AF-R5BI72-F1
#
_entry.id   AF-R5BI72-F1
#
_cell.length_a   1.000
_cell.length_b   1.000
_cell.length_c   1.000
_cell.angle_alpha   90.00
_cell.angle_beta   90.00
_cell.angle_gamma   90.00
#
_symmetry.space_group_name_H-M   'P 1'
#
loop_
_entity.id
_entity.type
_entity.pdbx_description
1 polymer ?
#
loop_
_entity_poly.entity_id
_entity_poly.type
_entity_poly.pdbx_seq_one_letter_code
_entity_poly.pdbx_strand_id
1 'polypeptide(L)'
;MVDFGFGLVPSSRINLDLFDRKKFEELAAVEPDVRKCMACGSCTAVCTAGHFVPTSLRSAIEELHNAHPDKALGLLASCQLCGKCSMVCPRGINTRHLILSIAKIYGTK
;
A
#
# COMPACT_ATOMS: atom_id res chain seq x y z
N MET A 1 -30.05 30.82 14.56
CA MET A 1 -30.15 29.79 13.50
C MET A 1 -29.40 28.58 14.03
N VAL A 2 -30.09 27.46 14.23
CA VAL A 2 -29.49 26.27 14.88
C VAL A 2 -28.55 25.61 13.87
N ASP A 3 -27.28 25.42 14.24
CA ASP A 3 -26.32 24.67 13.44
C ASP A 3 -26.57 23.17 13.65
N PHE A 4 -27.07 22.51 12.60
CA PHE A 4 -27.39 21.09 12.62
C PHE A 4 -26.17 20.19 12.34
N GLY A 5 -24.99 20.76 12.08
CA GLY A 5 -23.77 19.99 11.84
C GLY A 5 -23.74 19.20 10.53
N PHE A 6 -24.69 19.44 9.62
CA PHE A 6 -24.69 18.84 8.29
C PHE A 6 -23.76 19.63 7.35
N GLY A 7 -22.51 19.18 7.23
CA GLY A 7 -21.55 19.66 6.25
C GLY A 7 -21.49 18.75 5.01
N LEU A 8 -21.13 19.32 3.86
CA LEU A 8 -20.80 18.51 2.69
C LEU A 8 -19.52 17.72 2.98
N VAL A 9 -19.65 16.39 3.03
CA VAL A 9 -18.49 15.50 3.14
C VAL A 9 -17.75 15.52 1.81
N PRO A 10 -16.40 15.62 1.80
CA PRO A 10 -15.64 15.51 0.57
C PRO A 10 -15.96 14.18 -0.13
N SER A 11 -16.01 14.22 -1.46
CA SER A 11 -16.34 13.04 -2.26
C SER A 11 -15.30 11.94 -2.07
N SER A 12 -15.73 10.70 -1.80
CA SER A 12 -14.83 9.53 -1.74
C SER A 12 -14.39 9.02 -3.12
N ARG A 13 -14.57 9.81 -4.18
CA ARG A 13 -14.19 9.46 -5.55
C ARG A 13 -12.67 9.40 -5.65
N ILE A 14 -12.17 8.29 -6.17
CA ILE A 14 -10.76 8.12 -6.51
C ILE A 14 -10.52 8.82 -7.85
N ASN A 15 -9.61 9.79 -7.88
CA ASN A 15 -9.21 10.46 -9.11
C ASN A 15 -7.96 9.78 -9.69
N LEU A 16 -8.17 8.86 -10.62
CA LEU A 16 -7.10 8.09 -11.27
C LEU A 16 -6.24 8.95 -12.20
N ASP A 17 -6.68 10.15 -12.61
CA ASP A 17 -5.87 11.05 -13.42
C ASP A 17 -4.68 11.62 -12.64
N LEU A 18 -4.75 11.59 -11.30
CA LEU A 18 -3.66 11.99 -10.42
C LEU A 18 -2.64 10.87 -10.17
N PHE A 19 -2.86 9.67 -10.69
CA PHE A 19 -1.94 8.55 -10.50
C PHE A 19 -0.58 8.81 -11.16
N ASP A 20 0.47 8.84 -10.35
CA ASP A 20 1.85 8.96 -10.83
C ASP A 20 2.33 7.65 -11.45
N ARG A 21 2.02 7.50 -12.74
CA ARG A 21 2.46 6.36 -13.56
C ARG A 21 3.97 6.23 -13.59
N LYS A 22 4.73 7.33 -13.58
CA LYS A 22 6.19 7.29 -13.71
C LYS A 22 6.81 6.60 -12.50
N LYS A 23 6.44 7.03 -11.29
CA LYS A 23 6.93 6.39 -10.06
C LYS A 23 6.51 4.92 -9.95
N PHE A 24 5.30 4.59 -10.40
CA PHE A 24 4.86 3.19 -10.38
C PHE A 24 5.64 2.33 -11.38
N GLU A 25 5.94 2.85 -12.57
CA GLU A 25 6.80 2.17 -13.55
C GLU A 25 8.24 2.06 -13.03
N GLU A 26 8.78 3.06 -12.34
CA GLU A 26 10.07 2.99 -11.65
C GLU A 26 10.08 1.88 -10.59
N LEU A 27 9.01 1.79 -9.78
CA LEU A 27 8.84 0.70 -8.82
C LEU A 27 8.78 -0.65 -9.52
N ALA A 28 8.01 -0.78 -10.60
CA ALA A 28 7.89 -2.02 -11.36
C ALA A 28 9.19 -2.41 -12.09
N ALA A 29 10.05 -1.45 -12.42
CA ALA A 29 11.38 -1.70 -12.98
C ALA A 29 12.35 -2.26 -11.94
N VAL A 30 12.28 -1.77 -10.70
CA VAL A 30 13.09 -2.29 -9.57
C VAL A 30 12.54 -3.61 -9.06
N GLU A 31 11.22 -3.71 -8.91
CA GLU A 31 10.50 -4.88 -8.42
C GLU A 31 9.29 -5.23 -9.30
N PRO A 32 9.49 -6.05 -10.35
CA PRO A 32 8.41 -6.44 -11.27
C PRO A 32 7.33 -7.27 -10.56
N ASP A 33 7.64 -7.84 -9.40
CA ASP A 33 6.72 -8.60 -8.57
C ASP A 33 5.51 -7.77 -8.09
N VAL A 34 5.61 -6.44 -8.06
CA VAL A 34 4.47 -5.57 -7.71
C VAL A 34 3.25 -5.84 -8.60
N ARG A 35 3.47 -6.16 -9.88
CA ARG A 35 2.41 -6.47 -10.85
C ARG A 35 1.83 -7.87 -10.69
N LYS A 36 2.51 -8.76 -9.97
CA LYS A 36 2.04 -10.14 -9.71
C LYS A 36 1.03 -10.20 -8.57
N CYS A 37 0.93 -9.14 -7.77
CA CYS A 37 -0.02 -9.08 -6.66
C CYS A 37 -1.46 -9.20 -7.17
N MET A 38 -2.16 -10.25 -6.73
CA MET A 38 -3.58 -10.49 -7.06
C MET A 38 -4.52 -10.08 -5.91
N ALA A 39 -4.04 -9.25 -4.98
CA ALA A 39 -4.80 -8.76 -3.82
C ALA A 39 -5.42 -9.83 -2.90
N CYS A 40 -4.88 -11.06 -2.87
CA CYS A 40 -5.45 -12.18 -2.09
C CYS A 40 -5.47 -12.01 -0.56
N GLY A 41 -4.61 -11.15 0.00
CA GLY A 41 -4.60 -10.84 1.43
C GLY A 41 -3.86 -11.82 2.36
N SER A 42 -3.27 -12.91 1.85
CA SER A 42 -2.49 -13.86 2.68
C SER A 42 -1.39 -13.19 3.49
N CYS A 43 -0.70 -12.19 2.92
CA CYS A 43 0.33 -11.42 3.59
C CYS A 43 -0.20 -10.59 4.77
N THR A 44 -1.40 -10.04 4.65
CA THR A 44 -2.05 -9.25 5.70
C THR A 44 -2.54 -10.16 6.83
N ALA A 45 -3.07 -11.35 6.50
CA ALA A 45 -3.57 -12.31 7.49
C ALA A 45 -2.47 -12.81 8.45
N VAL A 46 -1.23 -12.94 7.99
CA VAL A 46 -0.09 -13.38 8.82
C VAL A 46 0.73 -12.23 9.44
N CYS A 47 0.32 -10.98 9.20
CA CYS A 47 1.07 -9.82 9.63
C CYS A 47 0.94 -9.64 11.15
N THR A 48 2.04 -9.83 11.89
CA THR A 48 2.02 -9.64 13.36
C THR A 48 1.73 -8.21 13.77
N ALA A 49 2.26 -7.22 13.03
CA ALA A 49 1.97 -5.81 13.27
C ALA A 49 0.49 -5.47 12.97
N GLY A 50 -0.09 -6.13 11.95
CA GLY A 50 -1.47 -5.94 11.52
C GLY A 50 -2.53 -6.22 12.58
N HIS A 51 -2.19 -6.98 13.63
CA HIS A 51 -3.09 -7.22 14.77
C HIS A 51 -3.21 -6.04 15.73
N PHE A 52 -2.21 -5.15 15.77
CA PHE A 52 -2.15 -4.05 16.74
C PHE A 52 -2.30 -2.68 16.07
N VAL A 53 -1.82 -2.55 14.84
CA VAL A 53 -1.83 -1.31 14.07
C VAL A 53 -2.25 -1.60 12.63
N PRO A 54 -2.88 -0.65 11.92
CA PRO A 54 -3.33 -0.85 10.54
C PRO A 54 -2.12 -0.99 9.59
N THR A 55 -1.60 -2.21 9.46
CA THR A 55 -0.46 -2.54 8.60
C THR A 55 -0.85 -3.60 7.59
N SER A 56 -0.78 -3.27 6.30
CA SER A 56 -1.22 -4.17 5.24
C SER A 56 -0.49 -3.89 3.93
N LEU A 57 0.36 -4.82 3.50
CA LEU A 57 1.01 -4.75 2.19
C LEU A 57 -0.02 -4.82 1.05
N ARG A 58 -1.04 -5.67 1.18
CA ARG A 58 -2.12 -5.78 0.19
C ARG A 58 -2.81 -4.42 -0.03
N SER A 59 -3.20 -3.77 1.07
CA SER A 59 -3.84 -2.45 1.02
C SER A 59 -2.88 -1.37 0.50
N ALA A 60 -1.60 -1.43 0.87
CA ALA A 60 -0.61 -0.47 0.38
C ALA A 60 -0.46 -0.53 -1.15
N ILE A 61 -0.40 -1.73 -1.73
CA ILE A 61 -0.34 -1.89 -3.20
C ILE A 61 -1.61 -1.34 -3.87
N GLU A 62 -2.79 -1.59 -3.29
CA GLU A 62 -4.06 -1.04 -3.77
C GLU A 62 -4.08 0.50 -3.70
N GLU A 63 -3.62 1.09 -2.60
CA GLU A 63 -3.54 2.55 -2.46
C GLU A 63 -2.54 3.20 -3.42
N LEU A 64 -1.47 2.49 -3.82
CA LEU A 64 -0.61 2.96 -4.91
C LEU A 64 -1.40 3.07 -6.22
N HIS A 65 -2.18 2.05 -6.59
CA HIS A 65 -3.03 2.10 -7.78
C HIS A 65 -4.12 3.18 -7.72
N ASN A 66 -4.58 3.51 -6.52
CA ASN A 66 -5.58 4.56 -6.27
C ASN A 66 -5.00 5.97 -6.17
N ALA A 67 -3.72 6.17 -6.51
CA ALA A 67 -3.03 7.47 -6.43
C ALA A 67 -2.90 8.04 -4.99
N HIS A 68 -2.87 7.19 -3.96
CA HIS A 68 -2.65 7.60 -2.57
C HIS A 68 -1.34 7.04 -1.99
N PRO A 69 -0.16 7.50 -2.47
CA PRO A 69 1.12 7.01 -1.98
C PRO A 69 1.34 7.28 -0.48
N ASP A 70 0.82 8.39 0.04
CA ASP A 70 0.94 8.72 1.47
C ASP A 70 0.23 7.70 2.36
N LYS A 71 -0.96 7.22 1.94
CA LYS A 71 -1.68 6.15 2.64
C LYS A 71 -0.92 4.84 2.57
N ALA A 72 -0.36 4.52 1.40
CA ALA A 72 0.45 3.32 1.21
C ALA A 72 1.68 3.32 2.15
N LEU A 73 2.38 4.46 2.27
CA LEU A 73 3.50 4.61 3.20
C LEU A 73 3.06 4.51 4.66
N GLY A 74 1.93 5.13 5.03
CA GLY A 74 1.36 5.02 6.38
C GLY A 74 1.05 3.57 6.77
N LEU A 75 0.47 2.80 5.86
CA LEU A 75 0.19 1.36 6.04
C LEU A 75 1.45 0.50 6.15
N LEU A 76 2.59 0.95 5.61
CA LEU A 76 3.85 0.22 5.62
C LEU A 76 4.79 0.68 6.75
N ALA A 77 4.55 1.83 7.37
CA ALA A 77 5.42 2.44 8.37
C ALA A 77 5.71 1.53 9.58
N SER A 78 4.74 0.71 9.98
CA SER A 78 4.89 -0.21 11.13
C SER A 78 5.40 -1.61 10.73
N CYS A 79 5.80 -1.81 9.47
CA CYS A 79 6.36 -3.09 9.03
C CYS A 79 7.69 -3.40 9.74
N GLN A 80 7.76 -4.56 10.40
CA GLN A 80 8.96 -5.01 11.10
C GLN A 80 9.93 -5.82 10.22
N LEU A 81 9.71 -5.84 8.89
CA LEU A 81 10.49 -6.62 7.91
C LEU A 81 10.70 -8.11 8.27
N CYS A 82 9.80 -8.69 9.06
CA CYS A 82 9.92 -10.07 9.55
C CYS A 82 9.82 -11.13 8.44
N GLY A 83 9.22 -10.80 7.29
CA GLY A 83 9.12 -11.64 6.08
C GLY A 83 8.17 -12.82 6.13
N LYS A 84 7.30 -12.92 7.14
CA LYS A 84 6.22 -13.92 7.17
C LYS A 84 5.33 -13.86 5.93
N CYS A 85 5.10 -12.64 5.42
CA CYS A 85 4.34 -12.38 4.21
C CYS A 85 4.93 -13.04 2.95
N SER A 86 6.26 -13.19 2.85
CA SER A 86 6.89 -13.84 1.68
C SER A 86 6.65 -15.36 1.69
N MET A 87 6.66 -15.98 2.89
CA MET A 87 6.48 -17.43 3.04
C MET A 87 5.08 -17.92 2.67
N VAL A 88 4.07 -17.06 2.80
CA VAL A 88 2.66 -17.41 2.51
C VAL A 88 2.15 -16.86 1.19
N CYS A 89 2.97 -16.12 0.43
CA CYS A 89 2.53 -15.52 -0.81
C CYS A 89 2.35 -16.60 -1.89
N PRO A 90 1.13 -16.83 -2.42
CA PRO A 90 0.91 -17.86 -3.44
C PRO A 90 1.56 -17.52 -4.79
N ARG A 91 1.95 -16.26 -4.99
CA ARG A 91 2.63 -15.77 -6.21
C ARG A 91 4.15 -15.68 -6.05
N GLY A 92 4.68 -16.02 -4.88
CA GLY A 92 6.13 -15.97 -4.62
C GLY A 92 6.72 -14.55 -4.68
N ILE A 93 5.93 -13.51 -4.37
CA ILE A 93 6.39 -12.11 -4.39
C ILE A 93 7.46 -11.90 -3.32
N ASN A 94 8.56 -11.24 -3.68
CA ASN A 94 9.56 -10.79 -2.71
C ASN A 94 9.05 -9.59 -1.89
N THR A 95 8.13 -9.87 -0.96
CA THR A 95 7.41 -8.82 -0.22
C THR A 95 8.32 -7.94 0.65
N ARG A 96 9.46 -8.45 1.15
CA ARG A 96 10.40 -7.62 1.93
C ARG A 96 11.06 -6.57 1.04
N HIS A 97 11.63 -6.98 -0.09
CA HIS A 97 12.29 -6.06 -1.00
C HIS A 97 11.27 -5.08 -1.60
N LEU A 98 10.08 -5.56 -1.97
CA LEU A 98 9.00 -4.69 -2.44
C LEU A 98 8.65 -3.57 -1.45
N ILE A 99 8.50 -3.87 -0.15
CA ILE A 99 8.21 -2.84 0.87
C ILE A 99 9.33 -1.80 0.95
N LEU A 100 10.60 -2.24 0.91
CA LEU A 100 11.75 -1.35 0.92
C LEU A 100 11.82 -0.48 -0.35
N SER A 101 11.54 -1.06 -1.52
CA SER A 101 11.49 -0.35 -2.80
C SER A 101 10.38 0.72 -2.80
N ILE A 102 9.19 0.39 -2.28
CA ILE A 102 8.10 1.37 -2.12
C ILE A 102 8.55 2.52 -1.21
N ALA A 103 9.11 2.21 -0.04
CA ALA A 103 9.58 3.22 0.90
C ALA A 103 10.68 4.10 0.29
N LYS A 104 11.59 3.54 -0.51
CA LYS A 104 12.65 4.29 -1.19
C LYS A 104 12.12 5.23 -2.27
N ILE A 105 11.20 4.78 -3.11
CA ILE A 105 10.71 5.54 -4.27
C ILE A 105 9.68 6.60 -3.86
N TYR A 106 8.80 6.26 -2.90
CA TYR A 106 7.73 7.16 -2.47
C TYR A 106 8.07 7.95 -1.20
N GLY A 107 9.04 7.50 -0.39
CA GLY A 107 9.39 8.14 0.90
C GLY A 107 10.37 9.30 0.80
N THR A 108 11.06 9.49 -0.34
CA THR A 108 11.86 10.70 -0.58
C THR A 108 10.93 11.86 -0.91
N LYS A 109 10.84 12.83 0.01
CA LYS A 109 10.24 14.15 -0.25
C LYS A 109 11.19 15.02 -1.06
#